data_AF-A0A6P8JL10-F1
#
_entry.id   AF-A0A6P8JL10-F1
#
_cell.length_a   1.000
_cell.length_b   1.000
_cell.length_c   1.000
_cell.angle_alpha   90.00
_cell.angle_beta   90.00
_cell.angle_gamma   90.00
#
_symmetry.space_group_name_H-M   'P 1'
#
loop_
_entity.id
_entity.type
_entity.pdbx_description
1 polymer ?
#
loop_
_entity_poly.entity_id
_entity_poly.type
_entity_poly.pdbx_seq_one_letter_code
_entity_poly.pdbx_strand_id
1 'polypeptide(L)'
;MLKLFAAVLLLASVALAVDDYEGYKIYDINARNAFEKQLLLRLSGNEAYDFFDLPRSLDASSRVMVKPEDQEGFEHLLEKYGVNYSVINENFGESLRQERDENQNQRLMNLRSAERSVSFKAFHRHAEINAYLDELAAAYPSRVSVQVAGKSYENRDIKTITITNGDGKTGKNVVFLDAGIHAREWIAHAGALYVIHQLVENFAANSDLLKNFDWVILPVVNPDGYEYSHTTTRMWRKTRKPISSACYGTDANRNFDFHWGEVGASSYSCSDTFKGETAFSEPETQLIRDILLSLTGRGKFYLTLHSYGNYLLYPWGWTSALPSSWRDNDEVAQAGAAAIKSATGTKYTVGSSTNVLYAAAGGSDDYAFGVANFPVSITMELPAGGTGFNPSTSQIEGFVSETWVGIKAMAEKVAEKY
;
A
#
# COMPACT_ATOMS: atom_id res chain seq x y z
N MET A 1 -14.47 -12.33 -62.55
CA MET A 1 -13.13 -12.48 -61.94
C MET A 1 -13.09 -11.64 -60.68
N LEU A 2 -13.22 -12.28 -59.53
CA LEU A 2 -13.22 -11.66 -58.19
C LEU A 2 -11.75 -11.40 -57.79
N LYS A 3 -11.36 -10.16 -57.56
CA LYS A 3 -10.05 -9.85 -56.95
C LYS A 3 -10.23 -9.75 -55.44
N LEU A 4 -9.78 -10.79 -54.74
CA LEU A 4 -9.62 -10.85 -53.28
C LEU A 4 -8.55 -9.82 -52.88
N PHE A 5 -8.90 -8.85 -52.03
CA PHE A 5 -7.92 -8.09 -51.26
C PHE A 5 -7.72 -8.80 -49.92
N ALA A 6 -6.55 -9.40 -49.71
CA ALA A 6 -6.13 -9.89 -48.42
C ALA A 6 -5.62 -8.69 -47.58
N ALA A 7 -6.34 -8.36 -46.52
CA ALA A 7 -5.86 -7.42 -45.51
C ALA A 7 -4.88 -8.17 -44.58
N VAL A 8 -3.60 -7.85 -44.68
CA VAL A 8 -2.59 -8.29 -43.72
C VAL A 8 -2.70 -7.38 -42.50
N LEU A 9 -3.28 -7.90 -41.42
CA LEU A 9 -3.20 -7.28 -40.09
C LEU A 9 -1.77 -7.45 -39.57
N LEU A 10 -0.96 -6.40 -39.71
CA LEU A 10 0.27 -6.25 -38.93
C LEU A 10 -0.11 -5.96 -37.49
N LEU A 11 -0.12 -7.00 -36.65
CA LEU A 11 -0.03 -6.86 -35.21
C LEU A 11 1.37 -6.31 -34.88
N ALA A 12 1.47 -4.99 -34.79
CA ALA A 12 2.62 -4.37 -34.16
C ALA A 12 2.52 -4.64 -32.66
N SER A 13 3.20 -5.69 -32.19
CA SER A 13 3.52 -5.81 -30.77
C SER A 13 4.46 -4.66 -30.43
N VAL A 14 3.91 -3.57 -29.91
CA VAL A 14 4.72 -2.63 -29.14
C VAL A 14 5.14 -3.42 -27.91
N ALA A 15 6.35 -3.98 -27.95
CA ALA A 15 7.02 -4.44 -26.76
C ALA A 15 7.19 -3.19 -25.91
N LEU A 16 6.27 -2.96 -24.96
CA LEU A 16 6.53 -2.04 -23.87
C LEU A 16 7.84 -2.53 -23.25
N ALA A 17 8.83 -1.65 -23.20
CA ALA A 17 10.08 -1.95 -22.52
C ALA A 17 9.72 -2.32 -21.09
N VAL A 18 9.79 -3.60 -20.77
CA VAL A 18 9.72 -4.09 -19.40
C VAL A 18 10.97 -3.54 -18.74
N ASP A 19 10.80 -2.74 -17.69
CA ASP A 19 11.93 -2.36 -16.86
C ASP A 19 12.31 -3.60 -16.06
N ASP A 20 13.36 -4.28 -16.49
CA ASP A 20 13.81 -5.54 -15.91
C ASP A 20 14.79 -5.32 -14.74
N TYR A 21 15.15 -4.06 -14.46
CA TYR A 21 16.05 -3.64 -13.40
C TYR A 21 17.43 -4.32 -13.45
N GLU A 22 17.88 -4.77 -14.62
CA GLU A 22 19.16 -5.45 -14.75
C GLU A 22 20.33 -4.53 -14.36
N GLY A 23 21.12 -4.98 -13.39
CA GLY A 23 22.28 -4.25 -12.87
C GLY A 23 21.94 -3.07 -11.97
N TYR A 24 20.67 -2.81 -11.67
CA TYR A 24 20.29 -1.81 -10.66
C TYR A 24 20.82 -2.24 -9.30
N LYS A 25 21.42 -1.30 -8.56
CA LYS A 25 21.93 -1.54 -7.21
C LYS A 25 21.03 -0.90 -6.18
N ILE A 26 20.94 -1.52 -5.01
CA ILE A 26 20.31 -0.93 -3.83
C ILE A 26 21.39 -0.65 -2.80
N TYR A 27 21.47 0.60 -2.38
CA TYR A 27 22.39 1.10 -1.38
C TYR A 27 21.64 1.30 -0.07
N ASP A 28 22.33 1.00 1.03
CA ASP A 28 21.93 1.36 2.38
C ASP A 28 22.88 2.43 2.93
N ILE A 29 22.31 3.53 3.41
CA ILE A 29 23.04 4.74 3.81
C ILE A 29 22.53 5.23 5.16
N ASN A 30 23.45 5.37 6.12
CA ASN A 30 23.16 5.87 7.47
C ASN A 30 23.75 7.27 7.62
N ALA A 31 22.90 8.28 7.76
CA ALA A 31 23.36 9.65 8.01
C ALA A 31 23.85 9.80 9.47
N ARG A 32 25.13 10.12 9.65
CA ARG A 32 25.76 10.23 10.99
C ARG A 32 25.66 11.63 11.60
N ASN A 33 25.36 12.63 10.77
CA ASN A 33 25.26 14.01 11.20
C ASN A 33 24.23 14.79 10.36
N ALA A 34 23.91 16.01 10.81
CA ALA A 34 22.89 16.84 10.18
C ALA A 34 23.22 17.20 8.72
N PHE A 35 24.50 17.32 8.37
CA PHE A 35 24.93 17.61 7.00
C PHE A 35 24.64 16.43 6.07
N GLU A 36 25.02 15.21 6.45
CA GLU A 36 24.73 13.99 5.68
C GLU A 36 23.23 13.79 5.50
N LYS A 37 22.44 14.01 6.57
CA LYS A 37 20.97 13.94 6.49
C LYS A 37 20.40 14.92 5.46
N GLN A 38 20.85 16.18 5.48
CA GLN A 38 20.40 17.19 4.52
C GLN A 38 20.85 16.89 3.09
N LEU A 39 22.04 16.32 2.92
CA LEU A 39 22.52 15.87 1.61
C LEU A 39 21.61 14.76 1.06
N LEU A 40 21.27 13.75 1.86
CA LEU A 40 20.37 12.67 1.45
C LEU A 40 18.96 13.18 1.13
N LEU A 41 18.41 14.10 1.93
CA LEU A 41 17.12 14.75 1.63
C LEU A 41 17.15 15.54 0.31
N ARG A 42 18.29 16.13 -0.04
CA ARG A 42 18.45 16.80 -1.32
C ARG A 42 18.53 15.80 -2.46
N LEU A 43 19.20 14.66 -2.26
CA LEU A 43 19.30 13.61 -3.26
C LEU A 43 17.98 12.89 -3.49
N SER A 44 17.13 12.76 -2.48
CA SER A 44 15.79 12.19 -2.66
C SER A 44 14.85 13.07 -3.49
N GLY A 45 15.24 14.32 -3.77
CA GLY A 45 14.54 15.16 -4.76
C GLY A 45 15.03 14.97 -6.19
N ASN A 46 16.03 14.12 -6.42
CA ASN A 46 16.52 13.78 -7.76
C ASN A 46 15.84 12.51 -8.26
N GLU A 47 15.12 12.61 -9.36
CA GLU A 47 14.35 11.53 -9.98
C GLU A 47 15.22 10.39 -10.55
N ALA A 48 16.54 10.58 -10.60
CA ALA A 48 17.51 9.52 -10.89
C ALA A 48 17.64 8.48 -9.77
N TYR A 49 17.20 8.82 -8.54
CA TYR A 49 17.43 8.01 -7.34
C TYR A 49 16.09 7.66 -6.68
N ASP A 50 15.68 6.39 -6.74
CA ASP A 50 14.44 5.92 -6.09
C ASP A 50 14.73 5.63 -4.62
N PHE A 51 14.44 6.60 -3.75
CA PHE A 51 14.53 6.44 -2.31
C PHE A 51 13.32 5.68 -1.78
N PHE A 52 13.57 4.50 -1.22
CA PHE A 52 12.55 3.71 -0.55
C PHE A 52 12.27 4.25 0.86
N ASP A 53 13.33 4.73 1.53
CA ASP A 53 13.28 5.34 2.86
C ASP A 53 13.96 6.71 2.83
N LEU A 54 13.28 7.73 3.38
CA LEU A 54 13.92 9.02 3.64
C LEU A 54 14.76 8.96 4.93
N PRO A 55 15.82 9.78 5.06
CA PRO A 55 16.65 9.84 6.26
C PRO A 55 15.87 10.47 7.43
N ARG A 56 15.30 9.61 8.28
CA ARG A 56 14.38 9.98 9.37
C ARG A 56 15.10 10.55 10.59
N SER A 57 16.06 9.82 11.13
CA SER A 57 16.93 10.25 12.22
C SER A 57 18.39 10.07 11.82
N LEU A 58 19.30 10.57 12.67
CA LEU A 58 20.68 10.12 12.56
C LEU A 58 20.73 8.59 12.78
N ASP A 59 21.66 7.94 12.09
CA ASP A 59 21.91 6.51 12.11
C ASP A 59 20.75 5.61 11.63
N ALA A 60 19.66 6.21 11.14
CA ALA A 60 18.60 5.47 10.46
C ALA A 60 19.00 5.15 9.01
N SER A 61 18.78 3.90 8.63
CA SER A 61 18.94 3.38 7.27
C SER A 61 18.04 4.12 6.28
N SER A 62 18.67 4.62 5.22
CA SER A 62 18.02 5.18 4.04
C SER A 62 18.39 4.31 2.85
N ARG A 63 17.40 3.63 2.27
CA ARG A 63 17.59 2.75 1.12
C ARG A 63 17.28 3.48 -0.17
N VAL A 64 18.17 3.34 -1.13
CA VAL A 64 18.06 3.97 -2.44
C VAL A 64 18.44 3.01 -3.55
N MET A 65 17.59 2.90 -4.56
CA MET A 65 17.85 2.15 -5.77
C MET A 65 18.39 3.07 -6.86
N VAL A 66 19.48 2.65 -7.51
CA VAL A 66 20.17 3.44 -8.54
C VAL A 66 20.45 2.59 -9.77
N LYS A 67 20.07 3.10 -10.93
CA LYS A 67 20.27 2.47 -12.24
C LYS A 67 21.74 2.45 -12.68
N PRO A 68 22.18 1.46 -13.48
CA PRO A 68 23.59 1.26 -13.85
C PRO A 68 24.33 2.53 -14.29
N GLU A 69 23.72 3.34 -15.16
CA GLU A 69 24.36 4.53 -15.72
C GLU A 69 24.57 5.66 -14.71
N ASP A 70 23.87 5.66 -13.58
CA ASP A 70 23.96 6.71 -12.55
C ASP A 70 24.79 6.29 -11.33
N GLN A 71 25.19 5.01 -11.23
CA GLN A 71 25.87 4.46 -10.06
C GLN A 71 27.23 5.12 -9.82
N GLU A 72 28.08 5.24 -10.83
CA GLU A 72 29.42 5.83 -10.68
C GLU A 72 29.33 7.29 -10.18
N GLY A 73 28.40 8.07 -10.74
CA GLY A 73 28.16 9.44 -10.32
C GLY A 73 27.61 9.54 -8.90
N PHE A 74 26.73 8.61 -8.51
CA PHE A 74 26.17 8.53 -7.18
C PHE A 74 27.23 8.16 -6.13
N GLU A 75 28.01 7.12 -6.38
CA GLU A 75 29.09 6.65 -5.51
C GLU A 75 30.16 7.75 -5.32
N HIS A 76 30.60 8.37 -6.42
CA HIS A 76 31.55 9.48 -6.37
C HIS A 76 31.03 10.66 -5.54
N LEU A 77 29.73 10.95 -5.62
CA LEU A 77 29.10 12.00 -4.82
C LEU A 77 29.16 11.67 -3.32
N LEU A 78 28.83 10.44 -2.94
CA LEU A 78 28.88 9.98 -1.56
C LEU A 78 30.32 10.03 -1.02
N GLU A 79 31.29 9.52 -1.78
CA GLU A 79 32.72 9.55 -1.44
C GLU A 79 33.23 10.98 -1.26
N LYS A 80 32.90 11.88 -2.19
CA LYS A 80 33.30 13.30 -2.14
C LYS A 80 32.86 13.98 -0.85
N TYR A 81 31.67 13.65 -0.35
CA TYR A 81 31.12 14.20 0.89
C TYR A 81 31.39 13.31 2.12
N GLY A 82 32.16 12.23 1.97
CA GLY A 82 32.52 11.32 3.04
C GLY A 82 31.34 10.56 3.63
N VAL A 83 30.26 10.36 2.87
CA VAL A 83 29.07 9.60 3.29
C VAL A 83 29.34 8.10 3.12
N ASN A 84 29.28 7.36 4.22
CA ASN A 84 29.44 5.91 4.18
C ASN A 84 28.17 5.24 3.63
N TYR A 85 28.34 4.23 2.80
CA TYR A 85 27.25 3.41 2.28
C TYR A 85 27.65 1.93 2.21
N SER A 86 26.65 1.05 2.11
CA SER A 86 26.83 -0.35 1.76
C SER A 86 25.91 -0.71 0.59
N VAL A 87 26.41 -1.49 -0.37
CA VAL A 87 25.57 -2.10 -1.40
C VAL A 87 24.91 -3.34 -0.80
N ILE A 88 23.58 -3.32 -0.68
CA ILE A 88 22.79 -4.42 -0.11
C ILE A 88 22.15 -5.30 -1.20
N ASN A 89 22.19 -4.85 -2.46
CA ASN A 89 21.82 -5.63 -3.62
C ASN A 89 22.64 -5.16 -4.83
N GLU A 90 23.38 -6.08 -5.44
CA GLU A 90 24.25 -5.81 -6.60
C GLU A 90 23.50 -5.89 -7.94
N ASN A 91 22.37 -6.60 -7.99
CA ASN A 91 21.56 -6.76 -9.18
C ASN A 91 20.09 -7.00 -8.82
N PHE A 92 19.32 -5.91 -8.75
CA PHE A 92 17.93 -5.99 -8.35
C PHE A 92 17.07 -6.76 -9.37
N GLY A 93 17.40 -6.68 -10.67
CA GLY A 93 16.72 -7.45 -11.71
C GLY A 93 16.79 -8.96 -11.50
N GLU A 94 17.91 -9.47 -10.98
CA GLU A 94 18.02 -10.88 -10.58
C GLU A 94 17.06 -11.23 -9.44
N SER A 95 16.99 -10.37 -8.42
CA SER A 95 16.07 -10.55 -7.28
C SER A 95 14.60 -10.57 -7.73
N LEU A 96 14.24 -9.73 -8.70
CA LEU A 96 12.87 -9.68 -9.26
C LEU A 96 12.54 -10.87 -10.14
N ARG A 97 13.51 -11.43 -10.87
CA ARG A 97 13.31 -12.69 -11.61
C ARG A 97 13.01 -13.83 -10.64
N GLN A 98 13.79 -13.92 -9.56
CA GLN A 98 13.56 -14.92 -8.52
C GLN A 98 12.17 -14.76 -7.87
N GLU A 99 11.79 -13.54 -7.47
CA GLU A 99 10.46 -13.26 -6.92
C GLU A 99 9.35 -13.70 -7.88
N ARG A 100 9.49 -13.39 -9.17
CA ARG A 100 8.50 -13.72 -10.21
C ARG A 100 8.36 -15.23 -10.39
N ASP A 101 9.48 -15.94 -10.50
CA ASP A 101 9.49 -17.39 -10.69
C ASP A 101 8.91 -18.11 -9.46
N GLU A 102 9.31 -17.68 -8.25
CA GLU A 102 8.75 -18.19 -7.00
C GLU A 102 7.24 -17.97 -6.93
N ASN A 103 6.77 -16.74 -7.18
CA ASN A 103 5.37 -16.40 -7.12
C ASN A 103 4.54 -17.14 -8.17
N GLN A 104 5.04 -17.25 -9.40
CA GLN A 104 4.37 -17.99 -10.48
C GLN A 104 4.24 -19.47 -10.15
N ASN A 105 5.30 -20.08 -9.60
CA ASN A 105 5.26 -21.47 -9.17
C ASN A 105 4.21 -21.71 -8.07
N GLN A 106 4.16 -20.83 -7.06
CA GLN A 106 3.16 -20.93 -6.00
C GLN A 106 1.73 -20.73 -6.52
N ARG A 107 1.50 -19.76 -7.41
CA ARG A 107 0.18 -19.57 -8.06
C ARG A 107 -0.26 -20.80 -8.83
N LEU A 108 0.64 -21.43 -9.60
CA LEU A 108 0.34 -22.67 -10.33
C LEU A 108 0.04 -23.84 -9.39
N MET A 109 0.72 -23.95 -8.25
CA MET A 109 0.43 -24.96 -7.24
C MET A 109 -0.94 -24.71 -6.59
N ASN A 110 -1.28 -23.46 -6.29
CA ASN A 110 -2.59 -23.10 -5.71
C ASN A 110 -3.74 -23.49 -6.66
N LEU A 111 -3.64 -23.17 -7.95
CA LEU A 111 -4.66 -23.54 -8.94
C LEU A 111 -4.93 -25.05 -9.01
N ARG A 112 -3.95 -25.90 -8.65
CA ARG A 112 -4.10 -27.36 -8.64
C ARG A 112 -4.66 -27.92 -7.33
N SER A 113 -4.60 -27.16 -6.25
CA SER A 113 -4.82 -27.64 -4.88
C SER A 113 -5.94 -26.93 -4.13
N ALA A 114 -6.36 -25.75 -4.58
CA ALA A 114 -7.21 -24.88 -3.79
C ALA A 114 -8.70 -25.12 -4.03
N GLU A 115 -9.47 -25.11 -2.95
CA GLU A 115 -10.93 -24.95 -2.97
C GLU A 115 -11.35 -23.48 -3.25
N ARG A 116 -10.40 -22.52 -3.15
CA ARG A 116 -10.62 -21.06 -3.27
C ARG A 116 -9.61 -20.38 -4.20
N SER A 117 -9.96 -19.21 -4.74
CA SER A 117 -9.12 -18.44 -5.67
C SER A 117 -7.87 -17.77 -5.05
N VAL A 118 -7.78 -17.65 -3.72
CA VAL A 118 -6.66 -17.00 -3.01
C VAL A 118 -6.03 -17.97 -1.99
N SER A 119 -4.71 -17.86 -1.81
CA SER A 119 -3.94 -18.48 -0.72
C SER A 119 -2.91 -17.49 -0.15
N PHE A 120 -2.35 -17.75 1.02
CA PHE A 120 -1.33 -16.88 1.64
C PHE A 120 0.11 -17.32 1.35
N LYS A 121 0.30 -18.01 0.21
CA LYS A 121 1.59 -18.50 -0.28
C LYS A 121 2.01 -17.84 -1.60
N ALA A 122 1.22 -16.90 -2.10
CA ALA A 122 1.47 -16.19 -3.34
C ALA A 122 0.82 -14.80 -3.33
N PHE A 123 1.36 -13.90 -4.15
CA PHE A 123 0.74 -12.64 -4.52
C PHE A 123 -0.18 -12.84 -5.72
N HIS A 124 -1.48 -12.64 -5.48
CA HIS A 124 -2.55 -12.86 -6.46
C HIS A 124 -2.77 -11.63 -7.32
N ARG A 125 -3.10 -11.85 -8.59
CA ARG A 125 -3.48 -10.78 -9.52
C ARG A 125 -4.88 -10.26 -9.21
N HIS A 126 -5.18 -9.08 -9.73
CA HIS A 126 -6.45 -8.40 -9.49
C HIS A 126 -7.68 -9.26 -9.81
N ALA A 127 -7.62 -10.04 -10.91
CA ALA A 127 -8.71 -10.93 -11.30
C ALA A 127 -8.94 -12.08 -10.30
N GLU A 128 -7.86 -12.66 -9.76
CA GLU A 128 -7.92 -13.73 -8.76
C GLU A 128 -8.49 -13.21 -7.43
N ILE A 129 -8.08 -11.99 -7.04
CA ILE A 129 -8.63 -11.29 -5.87
C ILE A 129 -10.13 -11.06 -6.03
N ASN A 130 -10.56 -10.51 -7.16
CA ASN A 130 -11.98 -10.24 -7.41
C ASN A 130 -12.83 -11.51 -7.46
N ALA A 131 -12.29 -12.61 -8.00
CA ALA A 131 -12.96 -13.90 -7.99
C ALA A 131 -13.12 -14.43 -6.55
N TYR A 132 -12.09 -14.32 -5.72
CA TYR A 132 -12.16 -14.71 -4.30
C TYR A 132 -13.23 -13.92 -3.53
N LEU A 133 -13.35 -12.60 -3.75
CA LEU A 133 -14.41 -11.81 -3.13
C LEU A 133 -15.81 -12.32 -3.53
N ASP A 134 -16.04 -12.58 -4.83
CA ASP A 134 -17.32 -13.09 -5.33
C ASP A 134 -17.63 -14.50 -4.78
N GLU A 135 -16.63 -15.36 -4.68
CA GLU A 135 -16.73 -16.70 -4.08
C GLU A 135 -17.16 -16.63 -2.60
N LEU A 136 -16.65 -15.68 -1.83
CA LEU A 136 -17.04 -15.48 -0.43
C LEU A 136 -18.46 -14.95 -0.32
N ALA A 137 -18.87 -14.01 -1.17
CA ALA A 137 -20.25 -13.51 -1.19
C ALA A 137 -21.25 -14.62 -1.52
N ALA A 138 -20.91 -15.49 -2.47
CA ALA A 138 -21.74 -16.63 -2.85
C ALA A 138 -21.80 -17.71 -1.74
N ALA A 139 -20.68 -17.98 -1.06
CA ALA A 139 -20.60 -19.00 -0.02
C ALA A 139 -21.22 -18.56 1.32
N TYR A 140 -21.20 -17.26 1.63
CA TYR A 140 -21.65 -16.71 2.92
C TYR A 140 -22.63 -15.54 2.76
N PRO A 141 -23.75 -15.70 2.02
CA PRO A 141 -24.62 -14.59 1.62
C PRO A 141 -25.35 -13.89 2.78
N SER A 142 -25.45 -14.52 3.96
CA SER A 142 -26.01 -13.87 5.15
C SER A 142 -25.01 -12.95 5.88
N ARG A 143 -23.71 -13.07 5.59
CA ARG A 143 -22.62 -12.36 6.28
C ARG A 143 -21.78 -11.49 5.37
N VAL A 144 -21.77 -11.75 4.06
CA VAL A 144 -20.88 -11.12 3.10
C VAL A 144 -21.67 -10.51 1.96
N SER A 145 -21.38 -9.25 1.64
CA SER A 145 -21.84 -8.55 0.43
C SER A 145 -20.65 -7.95 -0.30
N VAL A 146 -20.59 -8.12 -1.62
CA VAL A 146 -19.56 -7.54 -2.48
C VAL A 146 -20.21 -6.60 -3.47
N GLN A 147 -19.59 -5.44 -3.69
CA GLN A 147 -20.09 -4.41 -4.60
C GLN A 147 -18.92 -3.86 -5.43
N VAL A 148 -19.17 -3.60 -6.70
CA VAL A 148 -18.28 -2.77 -7.53
C VAL A 148 -18.52 -1.34 -7.10
N ALA A 149 -17.60 -0.80 -6.30
CA ALA A 149 -17.72 0.53 -5.73
C ALA A 149 -17.37 1.62 -6.76
N GLY A 150 -16.48 1.30 -7.70
CA GLY A 150 -16.11 2.19 -8.79
C GLY A 150 -15.25 1.50 -9.83
N LYS A 151 -14.67 2.29 -10.73
CA LYS A 151 -13.71 1.81 -11.72
C LYS A 151 -12.46 2.69 -11.70
N SER A 152 -11.32 2.06 -11.97
CA SER A 152 -10.04 2.75 -12.17
C SER A 152 -10.00 3.52 -13.50
N TYR A 153 -8.92 4.27 -13.72
CA TYR A 153 -8.72 4.99 -14.98
C TYR A 153 -8.75 4.06 -16.21
N GLU A 154 -8.07 2.92 -16.16
CA GLU A 154 -8.06 1.90 -17.23
C GLU A 154 -9.29 0.97 -17.17
N ASN A 155 -10.36 1.38 -16.47
CA ASN A 155 -11.68 0.76 -16.46
C ASN A 155 -11.74 -0.64 -15.79
N ARG A 156 -10.85 -0.91 -14.82
CA ARG A 156 -10.93 -2.12 -13.97
C ARG A 156 -11.88 -1.89 -12.81
N ASP A 157 -12.66 -2.91 -12.47
CA ASP A 157 -13.57 -2.86 -11.31
C ASP A 157 -12.78 -2.72 -10.01
N ILE A 158 -13.19 -1.79 -9.17
CA ILE A 158 -12.70 -1.66 -7.79
C ILE A 158 -13.82 -2.13 -6.87
N LYS A 159 -13.59 -3.23 -6.14
CA LYS A 159 -14.61 -3.89 -5.32
C LYS A 159 -14.41 -3.67 -3.84
N THR A 160 -15.49 -3.37 -3.14
CA THR A 160 -15.56 -3.43 -1.67
C THR A 160 -16.25 -4.72 -1.24
N ILE A 161 -15.79 -5.31 -0.14
CA ILE A 161 -16.46 -6.39 0.58
C ILE A 161 -16.96 -5.87 1.94
N THR A 162 -18.24 -6.03 2.22
CA THR A 162 -18.85 -5.74 3.53
C THR A 162 -19.08 -7.05 4.27
N ILE A 163 -18.56 -7.13 5.50
CA ILE A 163 -18.63 -8.32 6.35
C ILE A 163 -19.36 -7.98 7.64
N THR A 164 -20.33 -8.82 7.99
CA THR A 164 -21.13 -8.72 9.22
C THR A 164 -21.27 -10.09 9.89
N ASN A 165 -21.84 -10.13 11.10
CA ASN A 165 -22.09 -11.39 11.82
C ASN A 165 -23.36 -12.14 11.35
N GLY A 166 -24.18 -11.53 10.49
CA GLY A 166 -25.41 -12.11 9.94
C GLY A 166 -26.61 -12.08 10.88
N ASP A 167 -26.59 -11.22 11.91
CA ASP A 167 -27.69 -11.06 12.86
C ASP A 167 -28.85 -10.17 12.33
N GLY A 168 -28.74 -9.67 11.11
CA GLY A 168 -29.74 -8.83 10.46
C GLY A 168 -29.85 -7.41 11.02
N LYS A 169 -29.00 -7.02 11.97
CA LYS A 169 -29.00 -5.65 12.51
C LYS A 169 -28.40 -4.69 11.49
N THR A 170 -29.09 -3.58 11.25
CA THR A 170 -28.65 -2.51 10.38
C THR A 170 -28.04 -1.36 11.19
N GLY A 171 -27.23 -0.52 10.53
CA GLY A 171 -26.72 0.72 11.14
C GLY A 171 -25.62 0.51 12.17
N LYS A 172 -24.89 -0.62 12.12
CA LYS A 172 -23.70 -0.83 12.95
C LYS A 172 -22.62 0.23 12.69
N ASN A 173 -21.74 0.41 13.67
CA ASN A 173 -20.50 1.14 13.49
C ASN A 173 -19.66 0.46 12.40
N VAL A 174 -18.72 1.18 11.80
CA VAL A 174 -17.92 0.64 10.69
C VAL A 174 -16.43 0.77 10.96
N VAL A 175 -15.73 -0.33 10.71
CA VAL A 175 -14.29 -0.33 10.41
C VAL A 175 -14.17 -0.29 8.89
N PHE A 176 -13.52 0.75 8.37
CA PHE A 176 -13.18 0.84 6.95
C PHE A 176 -11.69 0.56 6.80
N LEU A 177 -11.36 -0.49 6.05
CA LEU A 177 -9.99 -0.87 5.76
C LEU A 177 -9.73 -0.80 4.25
N ASP A 178 -8.67 -0.14 3.84
CA ASP A 178 -8.18 -0.24 2.46
C ASP A 178 -6.72 -0.69 2.40
N ALA A 179 -6.32 -1.17 1.23
CA ALA A 179 -4.95 -1.56 0.95
C ALA A 179 -4.60 -1.33 -0.51
N GLY A 180 -3.30 -1.21 -0.77
CA GLY A 180 -2.81 -1.20 -2.15
C GLY A 180 -3.08 0.10 -2.90
N ILE A 181 -3.10 1.23 -2.18
CA ILE A 181 -3.12 2.55 -2.80
C ILE A 181 -1.81 2.80 -3.57
N HIS A 182 -0.68 2.28 -3.07
CA HIS A 182 0.56 2.15 -3.83
C HIS A 182 0.71 0.75 -4.40
N ALA A 183 0.97 0.68 -5.70
CA ALA A 183 0.94 -0.57 -6.45
C ALA A 183 2.03 -1.58 -6.06
N ARG A 184 3.27 -1.12 -5.81
CA ARG A 184 4.43 -1.97 -5.47
C ARG A 184 4.34 -2.67 -4.11
N GLU A 185 3.41 -2.27 -3.25
CA GLU A 185 3.26 -2.71 -1.86
C GLU A 185 2.40 -3.99 -1.79
N TRP A 186 2.86 -5.06 -2.44
CA TRP A 186 2.09 -6.30 -2.60
C TRP A 186 1.65 -6.95 -1.29
N ILE A 187 2.45 -6.82 -0.23
CA ILE A 187 2.10 -7.38 1.09
C ILE A 187 0.89 -6.70 1.73
N ALA A 188 0.62 -5.42 1.45
CA ALA A 188 -0.56 -4.73 1.95
C ALA A 188 -1.85 -5.37 1.41
N HIS A 189 -1.87 -5.70 0.12
CA HIS A 189 -2.98 -6.40 -0.53
C HIS A 189 -3.20 -7.78 0.12
N ALA A 190 -2.13 -8.55 0.31
CA ALA A 190 -2.20 -9.85 0.99
C ALA A 190 -2.68 -9.72 2.45
N GLY A 191 -2.28 -8.66 3.16
CA GLY A 191 -2.76 -8.34 4.50
C GLY A 191 -4.28 -8.12 4.55
N ALA A 192 -4.82 -7.32 3.63
CA ALA A 192 -6.28 -7.10 3.54
C ALA A 192 -7.04 -8.40 3.23
N LEU A 193 -6.52 -9.25 2.33
CA LEU A 193 -7.11 -10.56 2.05
C LEU A 193 -7.08 -11.48 3.26
N TYR A 194 -6.02 -11.41 4.07
CA TYR A 194 -5.93 -12.19 5.31
C TYR A 194 -6.93 -11.71 6.35
N VAL A 195 -7.15 -10.40 6.49
CA VAL A 195 -8.23 -9.85 7.33
C VAL A 195 -9.59 -10.40 6.89
N ILE A 196 -9.88 -10.38 5.58
CA ILE A 196 -11.12 -10.94 5.02
C ILE A 196 -11.26 -12.42 5.38
N HIS A 197 -10.23 -13.22 5.15
CA HIS A 197 -10.22 -14.64 5.51
C HIS A 197 -10.49 -14.86 7.01
N GLN A 198 -9.88 -14.05 7.88
CA GLN A 198 -10.08 -14.17 9.33
C GLN A 198 -11.51 -13.87 9.76
N LEU A 199 -12.16 -12.88 9.15
CA LEU A 199 -13.52 -12.47 9.49
C LEU A 199 -14.59 -13.38 8.86
N VAL A 200 -14.33 -13.91 7.66
CA VAL A 200 -15.32 -14.69 6.91
C VAL A 200 -15.18 -16.19 7.16
N GLU A 201 -13.98 -16.73 6.96
CA GLU A 201 -13.71 -18.18 6.97
C GLU A 201 -13.33 -18.67 8.38
N ASN A 202 -12.53 -17.88 9.13
CA ASN A 202 -12.26 -18.14 10.56
C ASN A 202 -13.27 -17.45 11.49
N PHE A 203 -14.52 -17.33 11.05
CA PHE A 203 -15.56 -16.55 11.73
C PHE A 203 -15.73 -16.89 13.21
N ALA A 204 -15.75 -18.18 13.58
CA ALA A 204 -15.99 -18.60 14.96
C ALA A 204 -14.96 -18.05 15.96
N ALA A 205 -13.72 -17.79 15.52
CA ALA A 205 -12.66 -17.23 16.35
C ALA A 205 -12.69 -15.69 16.44
N ASN A 206 -13.44 -15.04 15.53
CA ASN A 206 -13.37 -13.59 15.31
C ASN A 206 -14.75 -12.91 15.23
N SER A 207 -15.84 -13.63 15.49
CA SER A 207 -17.22 -13.14 15.35
C SER A 207 -17.54 -11.97 16.29
N ASP A 208 -16.83 -11.85 17.41
CA ASP A 208 -17.01 -10.75 18.36
C ASP A 208 -16.69 -9.38 17.73
N LEU A 209 -15.74 -9.33 16.79
CA LEU A 209 -15.39 -8.13 16.02
C LEU A 209 -16.52 -7.65 15.10
N LEU A 210 -17.55 -8.47 14.89
CA LEU A 210 -18.67 -8.22 13.97
C LEU A 210 -20.00 -8.01 14.70
N LYS A 211 -19.98 -8.00 16.04
CA LYS A 211 -21.18 -7.88 16.87
C LYS A 211 -21.80 -6.48 16.79
N ASN A 212 -20.97 -5.46 16.97
CA ASN A 212 -21.36 -4.05 16.95
C ASN A 212 -20.82 -3.29 15.73
N PHE A 213 -19.99 -3.95 14.93
CA PHE A 213 -19.31 -3.38 13.77
C PHE A 213 -19.60 -4.19 12.52
N ASP A 214 -19.74 -3.48 11.40
CA ASP A 214 -19.53 -4.05 10.07
C ASP A 214 -18.11 -3.67 9.61
N TRP A 215 -17.47 -4.56 8.87
CA TRP A 215 -16.18 -4.29 8.23
C TRP A 215 -16.40 -4.04 6.74
N VAL A 216 -16.03 -2.86 6.27
CA VAL A 216 -15.98 -2.53 4.84
C VAL A 216 -14.52 -2.58 4.44
N ILE A 217 -14.17 -3.46 3.51
CA ILE A 217 -12.77 -3.69 3.11
C ILE A 217 -12.61 -3.47 1.60
N LEU A 218 -11.59 -2.70 1.22
CA LEU A 218 -11.19 -2.40 -0.15
C LEU A 218 -9.75 -2.91 -0.39
N PRO A 219 -9.56 -4.17 -0.82
CA PRO A 219 -8.24 -4.81 -0.82
C PRO A 219 -7.32 -4.35 -1.96
N VAL A 220 -7.86 -3.72 -3.01
CA VAL A 220 -7.09 -3.19 -4.15
C VAL A 220 -7.62 -1.81 -4.52
N VAL A 221 -7.02 -0.76 -3.97
CA VAL A 221 -7.37 0.63 -4.31
C VAL A 221 -6.92 1.02 -5.72
N ASN A 222 -5.69 0.67 -6.09
CA ASN A 222 -5.05 1.06 -7.35
C ASN A 222 -4.85 -0.17 -8.26
N PRO A 223 -5.92 -0.72 -8.87
CA PRO A 223 -5.82 -1.97 -9.64
C PRO A 223 -4.99 -1.81 -10.92
N ASP A 224 -4.94 -0.61 -11.50
CA ASP A 224 -4.15 -0.37 -12.72
C ASP A 224 -2.66 -0.38 -12.42
N GLY A 225 -2.25 0.37 -11.39
CA GLY A 225 -0.87 0.32 -10.92
C GLY A 225 -0.49 -1.08 -10.45
N TYR A 226 -1.37 -1.76 -9.71
CA TYR A 226 -1.11 -3.11 -9.23
C TYR A 226 -0.86 -4.08 -10.40
N GLU A 227 -1.73 -4.12 -11.40
CA GLU A 227 -1.52 -4.96 -12.59
C GLU A 227 -0.27 -4.56 -13.39
N TYR A 228 0.05 -3.25 -13.45
CA TYR A 228 1.27 -2.77 -14.07
C TYR A 228 2.54 -3.24 -13.34
N SER A 229 2.49 -3.33 -12.00
CA SER A 229 3.59 -3.88 -11.19
C SER A 229 3.80 -5.38 -11.39
N HIS A 230 2.76 -6.13 -11.75
CA HIS A 230 2.87 -7.55 -12.08
C HIS A 230 3.41 -7.82 -13.49
N THR A 231 3.17 -6.89 -14.43
CA THR A 231 3.37 -7.16 -15.87
C THR A 231 4.46 -6.34 -16.53
N THR A 232 4.79 -5.15 -16.01
CA THR A 232 5.71 -4.21 -16.69
C THR A 232 6.79 -3.65 -15.75
N THR A 233 6.41 -2.99 -14.66
CA THR A 233 7.36 -2.25 -13.80
C THR A 233 7.09 -2.57 -12.33
N ARG A 234 7.83 -3.52 -11.76
CA ARG A 234 7.59 -4.05 -10.41
C ARG A 234 7.61 -2.99 -9.31
N MET A 235 8.42 -1.94 -9.48
CA MET A 235 8.53 -0.83 -8.52
C MET A 235 7.55 0.32 -8.79
N TRP A 236 6.59 0.14 -9.70
CA TRP A 236 5.57 1.16 -9.95
C TRP A 236 4.73 1.43 -8.71
N ARG A 237 4.63 2.70 -8.33
CA ARG A 237 3.91 3.16 -7.12
C ARG A 237 2.54 3.76 -7.44
N LYS A 238 2.48 4.63 -8.45
CA LYS A 238 1.38 5.57 -8.74
C LYS A 238 0.16 4.93 -9.39
N THR A 239 -0.90 5.72 -9.63
CA THR A 239 -1.99 5.37 -10.55
C THR A 239 -1.48 5.26 -12.00
N ARG A 240 -2.36 5.02 -12.98
CA ARG A 240 -1.97 4.87 -14.41
C ARG A 240 -2.57 5.90 -15.36
N LYS A 241 -3.26 6.92 -14.84
CA LYS A 241 -3.77 8.03 -15.65
C LYS A 241 -2.61 8.76 -16.36
N PRO A 242 -2.61 8.88 -17.70
CA PRO A 242 -1.60 9.65 -18.43
C PRO A 242 -1.63 11.13 -18.04
N ILE A 243 -0.46 11.72 -17.77
CA ILE A 243 -0.31 13.15 -17.46
C ILE A 243 0.36 13.89 -18.62
N SER A 244 1.34 13.27 -19.27
CA SER A 244 2.01 13.79 -20.47
C SER A 244 2.41 12.65 -21.41
N SER A 245 3.14 12.97 -22.48
CA SER A 245 3.67 11.96 -23.41
C SER A 245 4.68 10.99 -22.78
N ALA A 246 5.33 11.39 -21.68
CA ALA A 246 6.37 10.60 -21.02
C ALA A 246 6.00 10.13 -19.61
N CYS A 247 5.02 10.78 -18.96
CA CYS A 247 4.80 10.60 -17.52
C CYS A 247 3.34 10.26 -17.22
N TYR A 248 3.17 9.24 -16.39
CA TYR A 248 1.90 8.62 -16.04
C TYR A 248 1.75 8.56 -14.53
N GLY A 249 0.51 8.63 -14.08
CA GLY A 249 0.13 8.39 -12.71
C GLY A 249 0.38 9.56 -11.77
N THR A 250 -0.47 9.59 -10.76
CA THR A 250 -0.41 10.45 -9.58
C THR A 250 -0.13 9.58 -8.36
N ASP A 251 0.63 10.09 -7.38
CA ASP A 251 0.69 9.48 -6.06
C ASP A 251 -0.68 9.62 -5.40
N ALA A 252 -1.43 8.52 -5.34
CA ALA A 252 -2.78 8.51 -4.81
C ALA A 252 -2.82 8.96 -3.34
N ASN A 253 -1.76 8.72 -2.55
CA ASN A 253 -1.68 9.18 -1.15
C ASN A 253 -1.06 10.59 -1.01
N ARG A 254 -1.07 11.39 -2.09
CA ARG A 254 -0.82 12.83 -2.12
C ARG A 254 -1.96 13.62 -2.76
N ASN A 255 -3.06 12.94 -3.12
CA ASN A 255 -4.12 13.49 -3.97
C ASN A 255 -5.41 13.82 -3.20
N PHE A 256 -5.45 13.67 -1.88
CA PHE A 256 -6.65 14.01 -1.09
C PHE A 256 -6.73 15.52 -0.79
N ASP A 257 -7.93 16.09 -0.82
CA ASP A 257 -8.17 17.53 -0.59
C ASP A 257 -8.14 17.90 0.91
N PHE A 258 -6.98 17.68 1.53
CA PHE A 258 -6.70 18.12 2.90
C PHE A 258 -5.23 18.54 2.98
N HIS A 259 -4.99 19.85 3.11
CA HIS A 259 -3.66 20.47 2.95
C HIS A 259 -2.95 20.10 1.63
N TRP A 260 -3.74 19.85 0.57
CA TRP A 260 -3.24 19.26 -0.66
C TRP A 260 -2.05 20.03 -1.26
N GLY A 261 -0.91 19.35 -1.34
CA GLY A 261 0.30 19.89 -1.96
C GLY A 261 0.99 21.02 -1.20
N GLU A 262 0.69 21.21 0.09
CA GLU A 262 1.38 22.19 0.95
C GLU A 262 2.81 21.76 1.31
N VAL A 263 3.04 20.46 1.52
CA VAL A 263 4.35 19.89 1.87
C VAL A 263 4.46 18.42 1.45
N GLY A 264 5.69 17.96 1.19
CA GLY A 264 5.99 16.52 1.00
C GLY A 264 5.34 15.88 -0.23
N ALA A 265 4.99 16.70 -1.23
CA ALA A 265 4.41 16.26 -2.49
C ALA A 265 5.01 17.08 -3.64
N SER A 266 5.23 16.44 -4.79
CA SER A 266 5.84 17.06 -5.97
C SER A 266 4.80 17.61 -6.94
N SER A 267 5.12 18.73 -7.59
CA SER A 267 4.35 19.25 -8.74
C SER A 267 4.94 18.78 -10.09
N TYR A 268 6.04 18.01 -10.07
CA TYR A 268 6.63 17.46 -11.28
C TYR A 268 5.95 16.13 -11.63
N SER A 269 5.36 16.04 -12.83
CA SER A 269 4.48 14.92 -13.23
C SER A 269 5.15 13.55 -13.29
N CYS A 270 6.46 13.51 -13.47
CA CYS A 270 7.23 12.27 -13.53
C CYS A 270 7.64 11.78 -12.14
N SER A 271 7.53 12.63 -11.13
CA SER A 271 7.88 12.30 -9.75
C SER A 271 7.01 11.19 -9.19
N ASP A 272 7.59 10.31 -8.39
CA ASP A 272 6.86 9.26 -7.65
C ASP A 272 5.92 9.84 -6.58
N THR A 273 6.15 11.08 -6.16
CA THR A 273 5.30 11.82 -5.22
C THR A 273 4.47 12.90 -5.90
N PHE A 274 4.27 12.80 -7.23
CA PHE A 274 3.46 13.76 -7.97
C PHE A 274 2.04 13.82 -7.39
N LYS A 275 1.63 15.00 -6.92
CA LYS A 275 0.37 15.20 -6.19
C LYS A 275 -0.89 15.20 -7.05
N GLY A 276 -0.74 15.17 -8.37
CA GLY A 276 -1.82 15.33 -9.33
C GLY A 276 -1.99 16.78 -9.80
N GLU A 277 -2.81 16.98 -10.83
CA GLU A 277 -3.10 18.32 -11.37
C GLU A 277 -4.04 19.12 -10.47
N THR A 278 -4.90 18.42 -9.73
CA THR A 278 -5.84 18.95 -8.73
C THR A 278 -6.04 17.90 -7.64
N ALA A 279 -6.51 18.29 -6.46
CA ALA A 279 -6.96 17.34 -5.45
C ALA A 279 -8.11 16.48 -6.01
N PHE A 280 -8.09 15.18 -5.71
CA PHE A 280 -9.00 14.18 -6.25
C PHE A 280 -9.02 14.13 -7.78
N SER A 281 -7.87 14.28 -8.44
CA SER A 281 -7.74 14.14 -9.90
C SER A 281 -7.85 12.69 -10.37
N GLU A 282 -7.67 11.72 -9.46
CA GLU A 282 -7.68 10.29 -9.75
C GLU A 282 -9.02 9.64 -9.38
N PRO A 283 -9.65 8.86 -10.28
CA PRO A 283 -10.91 8.17 -9.97
C PRO A 283 -10.80 7.23 -8.75
N GLU A 284 -9.63 6.64 -8.52
CA GLU A 284 -9.35 5.78 -7.37
C GLU A 284 -9.46 6.55 -6.04
N THR A 285 -8.97 7.79 -5.99
CA THR A 285 -9.02 8.63 -4.77
C THR A 285 -10.38 9.27 -4.57
N GLN A 286 -11.07 9.62 -5.66
CA GLN A 286 -12.48 10.04 -5.61
C GLN A 286 -13.36 8.94 -5.02
N LEU A 287 -13.09 7.68 -5.36
CA LEU A 287 -13.81 6.55 -4.80
C LEU A 287 -13.62 6.41 -3.28
N ILE A 288 -12.37 6.51 -2.79
CA ILE A 288 -12.10 6.45 -1.35
C ILE A 288 -12.80 7.62 -0.63
N ARG A 289 -12.72 8.84 -1.18
CA ARG A 289 -13.44 10.01 -0.66
C ARG A 289 -14.93 9.71 -0.49
N ASP A 290 -15.57 9.19 -1.53
CA ASP A 290 -17.01 8.95 -1.52
C ASP A 290 -17.40 7.86 -0.50
N ILE A 291 -16.59 6.81 -0.36
CA ILE A 291 -16.77 5.79 0.69
C ILE A 291 -16.63 6.40 2.08
N LEU A 292 -15.54 7.12 2.35
CA LEU A 292 -15.29 7.79 3.63
C LEU A 292 -16.45 8.70 4.03
N LEU A 293 -16.88 9.57 3.11
CA LEU A 293 -17.98 10.49 3.36
C LEU A 293 -19.31 9.75 3.58
N SER A 294 -19.58 8.66 2.84
CA SER A 294 -20.79 7.84 3.03
C SER A 294 -20.85 7.15 4.41
N LEU A 295 -19.70 6.95 5.04
CA LEU A 295 -19.57 6.32 6.35
C LEU A 295 -19.59 7.32 7.51
N THR A 296 -19.57 8.63 7.25
CA THR A 296 -19.58 9.68 8.28
C THR A 296 -20.64 9.40 9.35
N GLY A 297 -20.23 9.47 10.62
CA GLY A 297 -21.07 9.17 11.79
C GLY A 297 -21.07 7.70 12.21
N ARG A 298 -21.05 6.74 11.28
CA ARG A 298 -20.95 5.30 11.59
C ARG A 298 -19.51 4.80 11.58
N GLY A 299 -18.65 5.34 10.71
CA GLY A 299 -17.23 5.03 10.64
C GLY A 299 -16.53 5.43 11.94
N LYS A 300 -15.94 4.45 12.64
CA LYS A 300 -15.18 4.70 13.88
C LYS A 300 -13.68 4.45 13.72
N PHE A 301 -13.31 3.63 12.76
CA PHE A 301 -11.92 3.30 12.50
C PHE A 301 -11.65 3.23 11.00
N TYR A 302 -10.78 4.09 10.52
CA TYR A 302 -10.18 4.00 9.20
C TYR A 302 -8.76 3.45 9.33
N LEU A 303 -8.47 2.40 8.57
CA LEU A 303 -7.15 1.77 8.53
C LEU A 303 -6.72 1.62 7.08
N THR A 304 -5.62 2.28 6.70
CA THR A 304 -5.01 2.10 5.38
C THR A 304 -3.72 1.31 5.50
N LEU A 305 -3.60 0.23 4.72
CA LEU A 305 -2.45 -0.67 4.75
C LEU A 305 -1.45 -0.29 3.66
N HIS A 306 -0.21 -0.14 4.10
CA HIS A 306 0.96 0.19 3.30
C HIS A 306 2.11 -0.77 3.59
N SER A 307 3.19 -0.66 2.84
CA SER A 307 4.49 -1.21 3.22
C SER A 307 5.62 -0.34 2.68
N TYR A 308 6.79 -0.27 3.31
CA TYR A 308 7.20 -1.02 4.48
C TYR A 308 7.71 -0.10 5.58
N GLY A 309 7.83 -0.65 6.78
CA GLY A 309 8.57 0.02 7.83
C GLY A 309 8.27 -0.36 9.27
N ASN A 310 7.26 -1.19 9.52
CA ASN A 310 6.75 -1.47 10.87
C ASN A 310 6.31 -0.19 11.58
N TYR A 311 5.41 0.58 10.96
CA TYR A 311 4.84 1.79 11.56
C TYR A 311 3.34 1.65 11.78
N LEU A 312 2.87 2.24 12.88
CA LEU A 312 1.47 2.59 13.06
C LEU A 312 1.41 4.11 13.19
N LEU A 313 1.13 4.76 12.08
CA LEU A 313 1.12 6.20 11.95
C LEU A 313 -0.31 6.73 12.08
N TYR A 314 -0.45 7.91 12.65
CA TYR A 314 -1.74 8.60 12.73
C TYR A 314 -1.61 10.09 12.39
N PRO A 315 -2.72 10.80 12.13
CA PRO A 315 -2.67 12.22 11.79
C PRO A 315 -1.93 13.11 12.81
N TRP A 316 -1.24 14.16 12.39
CA TRP A 316 -1.19 14.67 11.02
C TRP A 316 0.06 14.25 10.23
N GLY A 317 -0.12 14.07 8.92
CA GLY A 317 0.94 13.94 7.92
C GLY A 317 1.45 15.29 7.40
N TRP A 318 0.62 16.33 7.36
CA TRP A 318 1.05 17.62 6.81
C TRP A 318 1.78 18.55 7.81
N THR A 319 1.68 18.29 9.12
CA THR A 319 2.25 19.15 10.18
C THR A 319 2.71 18.36 11.40
N SER A 320 3.68 18.90 12.13
CA SER A 320 4.16 18.31 13.40
C SER A 320 3.22 18.55 14.57
N ALA A 321 2.26 19.47 14.45
CA ALA A 321 1.21 19.65 15.43
C ALA A 321 0.36 18.37 15.56
N LEU A 322 -0.14 18.10 16.77
CA LEU A 322 -1.03 16.96 17.01
C LEU A 322 -2.48 17.42 17.02
N PRO A 323 -3.43 16.64 16.46
CA PRO A 323 -4.86 16.96 16.59
C PRO A 323 -5.31 16.88 18.05
N SER A 324 -6.34 17.62 18.45
CA SER A 324 -6.76 17.68 19.86
C SER A 324 -7.11 16.30 20.46
N SER A 325 -7.70 15.39 19.65
CA SER A 325 -8.07 14.02 20.01
C SER A 325 -7.02 12.96 19.60
N TRP A 326 -5.75 13.35 19.38
CA TRP A 326 -4.69 12.42 18.95
C TRP A 326 -4.53 11.19 19.86
N ARG A 327 -4.85 11.31 21.16
CA ARG A 327 -4.72 10.22 22.14
C ARG A 327 -5.57 8.99 21.80
N ASP A 328 -6.72 9.18 21.17
CA ASP A 328 -7.56 8.04 20.77
C ASP A 328 -6.88 7.22 19.67
N ASN A 329 -6.24 7.88 18.70
CA ASN A 329 -5.40 7.20 17.70
C ASN A 329 -4.20 6.50 18.35
N ASP A 330 -3.50 7.19 19.24
CA ASP A 330 -2.31 6.63 19.89
C ASP A 330 -2.66 5.40 20.74
N GLU A 331 -3.70 5.45 21.57
CA GLU A 331 -4.11 4.30 22.39
C GLU A 331 -4.48 3.08 21.53
N VAL A 332 -5.15 3.29 20.40
CA VAL A 332 -5.49 2.21 19.46
C VAL A 332 -4.22 1.67 18.81
N ALA A 333 -3.36 2.53 18.25
CA ALA A 333 -2.11 2.12 17.62
C ALA A 333 -1.17 1.38 18.60
N GLN A 334 -1.06 1.84 19.84
CA GLN A 334 -0.27 1.19 20.88
C GLN A 334 -0.80 -0.20 21.23
N ALA A 335 -2.13 -0.41 21.24
CA ALA A 335 -2.72 -1.73 21.42
C ALA A 335 -2.27 -2.72 20.32
N GLY A 336 -2.29 -2.26 19.06
CA GLY A 336 -1.79 -3.03 17.92
C GLY A 336 -0.29 -3.37 18.04
N ALA A 337 0.55 -2.37 18.30
CA ALA A 337 2.00 -2.56 18.43
C ALA A 337 2.36 -3.49 19.61
N ALA A 338 1.67 -3.36 20.75
CA ALA A 338 1.89 -4.20 21.92
C ALA A 338 1.51 -5.67 21.63
N ALA A 339 0.39 -5.89 20.95
CA ALA A 339 -0.06 -7.23 20.58
C ALA A 339 0.93 -7.92 19.62
N ILE A 340 1.39 -7.22 18.58
CA ILE A 340 2.41 -7.73 17.64
C ILE A 340 3.69 -8.09 18.40
N LYS A 341 4.22 -7.14 19.20
CA LYS A 341 5.43 -7.37 19.99
C LYS A 341 5.30 -8.58 20.92
N SER A 342 4.14 -8.79 21.51
CA SER A 342 3.89 -9.95 22.37
C SER A 342 3.83 -11.26 21.59
N ALA A 343 3.33 -11.25 20.36
CA ALA A 343 3.13 -12.46 19.55
C ALA A 343 4.42 -12.91 18.85
N THR A 344 5.17 -11.98 18.27
CA THR A 344 6.32 -12.30 17.39
C THR A 344 7.61 -11.61 17.81
N GLY A 345 7.56 -10.67 18.74
CA GLY A 345 8.72 -9.84 19.12
C GLY A 345 8.98 -8.66 18.18
N THR A 346 8.27 -8.56 17.05
CA THR A 346 8.41 -7.47 16.09
C THR A 346 8.00 -6.15 16.74
N LYS A 347 8.82 -5.11 16.55
CA LYS A 347 8.58 -3.78 17.12
C LYS A 347 8.03 -2.87 16.05
N TYR A 348 6.82 -2.35 16.27
CA TYR A 348 6.25 -1.28 15.48
C TYR A 348 6.49 0.05 16.18
N THR A 349 6.89 1.06 15.40
CA THR A 349 7.01 2.44 15.91
C THR A 349 5.66 3.13 15.74
N VAL A 350 5.19 3.77 16.81
CA VAL A 350 3.88 4.42 16.88
C VAL A 350 4.06 5.93 17.03
N GLY A 351 3.26 6.72 16.32
CA GLY A 351 3.22 8.17 16.50
C GLY A 351 2.60 8.89 15.30
N SER A 352 2.57 10.23 15.33
CA SER A 352 2.02 10.95 14.19
C SER A 352 2.92 10.87 12.96
N SER A 353 2.31 10.80 11.77
CA SER A 353 3.01 10.59 10.48
C SER A 353 4.19 11.56 10.29
N THR A 354 3.99 12.86 10.55
CA THR A 354 5.06 13.87 10.43
C THR A 354 6.22 13.66 11.41
N ASN A 355 5.92 13.30 12.66
CA ASN A 355 6.91 13.24 13.74
C ASN A 355 7.71 11.93 13.75
N VAL A 356 7.11 10.84 13.26
CA VAL A 356 7.76 9.52 13.17
C VAL A 356 8.43 9.30 11.82
N LEU A 357 7.79 9.75 10.74
CA LEU A 357 8.22 9.49 9.37
C LEU A 357 8.75 10.77 8.71
N TYR A 358 7.87 11.56 8.09
CA TYR A 358 8.19 12.85 7.47
C TYR A 358 6.89 13.58 7.12
N ALA A 359 6.99 14.90 6.89
CA ALA A 359 5.84 15.69 6.47
C ALA A 359 5.42 15.33 5.03
N ALA A 360 4.15 15.00 4.84
CA ALA A 360 3.50 14.66 3.59
C ALA A 360 2.02 15.07 3.65
N ALA A 361 1.60 15.96 2.76
CA ALA A 361 0.22 16.42 2.71
C ALA A 361 -0.61 15.70 1.64
N GLY A 362 -1.94 15.77 1.77
CA GLY A 362 -2.88 15.12 0.86
C GLY A 362 -2.99 13.60 1.05
N GLY A 363 -2.73 13.10 2.27
CA GLY A 363 -2.88 11.69 2.64
C GLY A 363 -4.33 11.30 2.96
N SER A 364 -4.66 10.02 2.78
CA SER A 364 -6.00 9.49 3.03
C SER A 364 -6.37 9.45 4.51
N ASP A 365 -5.41 9.14 5.38
CA ASP A 365 -5.56 9.09 6.84
C ASP A 365 -5.89 10.46 7.44
N ASP A 366 -5.18 11.50 6.99
CA ASP A 366 -5.46 12.89 7.32
C ASP A 366 -6.86 13.31 6.84
N TYR A 367 -7.25 12.95 5.61
CA TYR A 367 -8.58 13.27 5.08
C TYR A 367 -9.71 12.55 5.84
N ALA A 368 -9.53 11.26 6.15
CA ALA A 368 -10.50 10.47 6.90
C ALA A 368 -10.75 11.06 8.30
N PHE A 369 -9.69 11.50 8.96
CA PHE A 369 -9.77 12.10 10.30
C PHE A 369 -10.29 13.54 10.26
N GLY A 370 -9.71 14.38 9.40
CA GLY A 370 -9.97 15.82 9.37
C GLY A 370 -11.25 16.24 8.64
N VAL A 371 -11.72 15.45 7.66
CA VAL A 371 -12.88 15.78 6.84
C VAL A 371 -14.01 14.79 7.03
N ALA A 372 -13.74 13.48 6.95
CA ALA A 372 -14.78 12.45 7.11
C ALA A 372 -15.13 12.15 8.58
N ASN A 373 -14.47 12.80 9.53
CA ASN A 373 -14.71 12.71 10.98
C ASN A 373 -14.64 11.27 11.53
N PHE A 374 -13.73 10.45 11.01
CA PHE A 374 -13.37 9.20 11.65
C PHE A 374 -12.57 9.53 12.92
N PRO A 375 -13.03 9.10 14.11
CA PRO A 375 -12.35 9.43 15.36
C PRO A 375 -11.03 8.67 15.52
N VAL A 376 -10.86 7.54 14.83
CA VAL A 376 -9.60 6.80 14.72
C VAL A 376 -9.26 6.60 13.24
N SER A 377 -8.06 7.03 12.84
CA SER A 377 -7.51 6.96 11.49
C SER A 377 -6.03 6.61 11.59
N ILE A 378 -5.66 5.45 11.06
CA ILE A 378 -4.30 4.91 11.17
C ILE A 378 -3.80 4.45 9.80
N THR A 379 -2.56 4.77 9.51
CA THR A 379 -1.76 4.18 8.44
C THR A 379 -0.88 3.08 9.05
N MET A 380 -0.99 1.85 8.56
CA MET A 380 -0.14 0.74 9.00
C MET A 380 0.87 0.38 7.91
N GLU A 381 2.15 0.59 8.19
CA GLU A 381 3.27 0.21 7.34
C GLU A 381 3.76 -1.18 7.75
N LEU A 382 3.47 -2.19 6.93
CA LEU A 382 3.82 -3.60 7.17
C LEU A 382 5.34 -3.85 7.14
N PRO A 383 5.81 -5.07 7.48
CA PRO A 383 7.24 -5.37 7.50
C PRO A 383 7.90 -5.33 6.12
N ALA A 384 9.19 -4.99 6.11
CA ALA A 384 10.02 -5.09 4.93
C ALA A 384 10.28 -6.56 4.57
N GLY A 385 10.16 -6.90 3.30
CA GLY A 385 10.52 -8.19 2.75
C GLY A 385 11.61 -8.07 1.69
N GLY A 386 12.57 -9.01 1.66
CA GLY A 386 13.71 -8.92 0.77
C GLY A 386 14.48 -7.60 0.96
N THR A 387 14.54 -6.79 -0.09
CA THR A 387 15.18 -5.46 -0.07
C THR A 387 14.22 -4.31 0.29
N GLY A 388 12.96 -4.61 0.60
CA GLY A 388 11.95 -3.66 1.02
C GLY A 388 10.56 -4.12 0.63
N PHE A 389 10.27 -4.03 -0.66
CA PHE A 389 8.95 -4.27 -1.25
C PHE A 389 8.76 -5.68 -1.85
N ASN A 390 9.77 -6.55 -1.81
CA ASN A 390 9.81 -7.86 -2.48
C ASN A 390 10.03 -9.02 -1.48
N PRO A 391 9.12 -9.24 -0.51
CA PRO A 391 9.13 -10.44 0.32
C PRO A 391 9.09 -11.71 -0.54
N SER A 392 9.82 -12.74 -0.12
CA SER A 392 9.67 -14.06 -0.73
C SER A 392 8.28 -14.64 -0.42
N THR A 393 7.82 -15.55 -1.28
CA THR A 393 6.50 -16.20 -1.10
C THR A 393 6.34 -16.92 0.24
N SER A 394 7.44 -17.44 0.80
CA SER A 394 7.49 -18.09 2.11
C SER A 394 7.30 -17.15 3.30
N GLN A 395 7.52 -15.84 3.12
CA GLN A 395 7.35 -14.84 4.18
C GLN A 395 5.91 -14.32 4.28
N ILE A 396 5.10 -14.48 3.22
CA ILE A 396 3.75 -13.89 3.12
C ILE A 396 2.91 -14.26 4.33
N GLU A 397 2.74 -15.56 4.61
CA GLU A 397 1.88 -16.04 5.70
C GLU A 397 2.33 -15.51 7.08
N GLY A 398 3.64 -15.47 7.33
CA GLY A 398 4.20 -14.91 8.57
C GLY A 398 3.87 -13.43 8.73
N PHE A 399 4.03 -12.64 7.67
CA PHE A 399 3.75 -11.21 7.69
C PHE A 399 2.26 -10.90 7.84
N VAL A 400 1.39 -11.57 7.09
CA VAL A 400 -0.05 -11.28 7.15
C VAL A 400 -0.70 -11.79 8.44
N SER A 401 -0.20 -12.90 9.01
CA SER A 401 -0.68 -13.39 10.31
C SER A 401 -0.24 -12.50 11.47
N GLU A 402 1.00 -12.00 11.47
CA GLU A 402 1.45 -10.97 12.41
C GLU A 402 0.62 -9.68 12.27
N THR A 403 0.42 -9.23 11.03
CA THR A 403 -0.39 -8.03 10.74
C THR A 403 -1.79 -8.16 11.33
N TRP A 404 -2.44 -9.33 11.18
CA TRP A 404 -3.75 -9.59 11.77
C TRP A 404 -3.78 -9.47 13.30
N VAL A 405 -2.72 -9.92 13.99
CA VAL A 405 -2.63 -9.76 15.46
C VAL A 405 -2.76 -8.29 15.85
N GLY A 406 -2.05 -7.40 15.16
CA GLY A 406 -2.14 -5.96 15.39
C GLY A 406 -3.52 -5.39 15.04
N ILE A 407 -4.04 -5.72 13.85
CA ILE A 407 -5.34 -5.22 13.37
C ILE A 407 -6.48 -5.64 14.31
N LYS A 408 -6.47 -6.90 14.77
CA LYS A 408 -7.46 -7.41 15.72
C LYS A 408 -7.42 -6.62 17.03
N ALA A 409 -6.24 -6.43 17.62
CA ALA A 409 -6.09 -5.68 18.87
C ALA A 409 -6.52 -4.20 18.72
N MET A 410 -6.21 -3.57 17.59
CA MET A 410 -6.68 -2.22 17.29
C MET A 410 -8.22 -2.16 17.20
N ALA A 411 -8.83 -3.09 16.48
CA ALA A 411 -10.29 -3.13 16.32
C ALA A 411 -11.02 -3.43 17.64
N GLU A 412 -10.48 -4.33 18.47
CA GLU A 412 -10.98 -4.58 19.83
C GLU A 412 -10.91 -3.28 20.66
N LYS A 413 -9.79 -2.55 20.58
CA LYS A 413 -9.64 -1.28 21.29
C LYS A 413 -10.62 -0.20 20.83
N VAL A 414 -10.93 -0.16 19.54
CA VAL A 414 -11.97 0.72 18.98
C VAL A 414 -13.34 0.33 19.52
N ALA A 415 -13.67 -0.96 19.55
CA ALA A 415 -14.97 -1.45 20.03
C ALA A 415 -15.19 -1.25 21.55
N GLU A 416 -14.11 -1.14 22.33
CA GLU A 416 -14.19 -0.70 23.74
C GLU A 416 -14.56 0.78 23.88
N LYS A 417 -14.11 1.62 22.94
CA LYS A 417 -14.28 3.09 22.97
C LYS A 417 -15.61 3.56 22.39
N TYR A 418 -16.16 2.86 21.38
CA TYR A 418 -17.31 3.29 20.58
C TYR A 418 -18.32 2.16 20.35
#